data_AF-A0A3B0UBU7-F1
#
_entry.id   AF-A0A3B0UBU7-F1
#
_cell.length_a   1.000
_cell.length_b   1.000
_cell.length_c   1.000
_cell.angle_alpha   90.00
_cell.angle_beta   90.00
_cell.angle_gamma   90.00
#
_symmetry.space_group_name_H-M   'P 1'
#
loop_
_entity.id
_entity.type
_entity.pdbx_description
1 polymer ?
#
loop_
_entity_poly.entity_id
_entity_poly.type
_entity_poly.pdbx_seq_one_letter_code
_entity_poly.pdbx_strand_id
1 'polypeptide(L)'
;ERQDWNTAADNHLFIVSSSTGIYLGRLINKLKEGYVLILKNSSDKEKHPDVRVNVSDIESLWSVKGYMFLDEKGVHQLEGVATPISTIEKKLKNLLQEVEKIKKSIR
;
A
#
# COMPACT_ATOMS: atom_id res chain seq x y z
N GLU A 1 -9.53 -18.59 -11.66
CA GLU A 1 -9.74 -17.52 -10.65
C GLU A 1 -9.95 -18.07 -9.23
N ARG A 2 -11.12 -18.57 -8.82
CA ARG A 2 -11.26 -19.13 -7.45
C ARG A 2 -10.55 -20.48 -7.23
N GLN A 3 -10.33 -21.23 -8.31
CA GLN A 3 -9.64 -22.53 -8.26
C GLN A 3 -8.17 -22.39 -7.84
N ASP A 4 -7.56 -21.26 -8.21
CA ASP A 4 -6.16 -20.93 -7.88
C ASP A 4 -5.98 -20.66 -6.38
N TRP A 5 -7.04 -20.21 -5.69
CA TRP A 5 -6.99 -19.95 -4.25
C TRP A 5 -6.81 -21.22 -3.42
N ASN A 6 -7.23 -22.38 -3.92
CA ASN A 6 -7.00 -23.67 -3.26
C ASN A 6 -5.52 -24.05 -3.21
N THR A 7 -4.69 -23.43 -4.03
CA THR A 7 -3.23 -23.62 -4.04
C THR A 7 -2.49 -22.59 -3.19
N ALA A 8 -3.20 -21.62 -2.60
CA ALA A 8 -2.60 -20.64 -1.73
C ALA A 8 -1.98 -21.33 -0.51
N ALA A 9 -0.65 -21.21 -0.40
CA ALA A 9 0.12 -21.86 0.65
C ALA A 9 -0.12 -21.17 2.00
N ASP A 10 -0.30 -21.99 3.03
CA ASP A 10 -0.42 -21.53 4.41
C ASP A 10 0.82 -20.74 4.84
N ASN A 11 0.61 -19.82 5.78
CA ASN A 11 1.61 -18.95 6.38
C ASN A 11 2.37 -18.03 5.41
N HIS A 12 1.94 -17.92 4.16
CA HIS A 12 2.48 -16.94 3.21
C HIS A 12 1.70 -15.64 3.27
N LEU A 13 2.37 -14.53 2.91
CA LEU A 13 1.73 -13.22 2.87
C LEU A 13 0.79 -13.11 1.67
N PHE A 14 -0.44 -12.69 1.95
CA PHE A 14 -1.45 -12.40 0.95
C PHE A 14 -2.11 -11.06 1.23
N ILE A 15 -2.56 -10.42 0.16
CA ILE A 15 -3.54 -9.35 0.20
C ILE A 15 -4.90 -9.98 -0.15
N VAL A 16 -5.89 -9.77 0.73
CA VAL A 16 -7.27 -10.22 0.54
C VAL A 16 -8.15 -8.98 0.41
N SER A 17 -8.79 -8.81 -0.74
CA SER A 17 -9.89 -7.85 -0.89
C SER A 17 -11.20 -8.54 -0.59
N SER A 18 -12.01 -7.94 0.27
CA SER A 18 -13.39 -8.34 0.50
C SER A 18 -14.32 -7.14 0.46
N SER A 19 -15.62 -7.42 0.42
CA SER A 19 -16.68 -6.40 0.53
C SER A 19 -16.59 -5.53 1.80
N THR A 20 -15.87 -5.98 2.83
CA THR A 20 -15.69 -5.28 4.11
C THR A 20 -14.36 -4.53 4.21
N GLY A 21 -13.43 -4.74 3.28
CA GLY A 21 -12.15 -4.03 3.25
C GLY A 21 -10.99 -4.85 2.68
N ILE A 22 -9.78 -4.28 2.80
CA ILE A 22 -8.54 -4.90 2.31
C ILE A 22 -7.67 -5.30 3.48
N TYR A 23 -7.21 -6.55 3.48
CA TYR A 23 -6.42 -7.13 4.54
C TYR A 23 -5.08 -7.64 4.01
N LEU A 24 -4.00 -7.26 4.69
CA LEU A 24 -2.65 -7.80 4.48
C LEU A 24 -2.25 -8.66 5.68
N GLY A 25 -1.89 -9.92 5.45
CA GLY A 25 -1.43 -10.81 6.51
C GLY A 25 -1.03 -12.19 6.00
N ARG A 26 -0.60 -13.05 6.93
CA ARG A 26 -0.29 -14.45 6.60
C ARG A 26 -1.60 -15.23 6.48
N LEU A 27 -1.79 -15.92 5.37
CA LEU A 27 -3.01 -16.67 5.11
C LEU A 27 -2.93 -18.07 5.76
N ILE A 28 -3.99 -18.50 6.43
CA ILE A 28 -4.30 -19.92 6.62
C ILE A 28 -5.50 -20.22 5.72
N ASN A 29 -5.27 -21.12 4.77
CA ASN A 29 -6.23 -21.48 3.75
C ASN A 29 -7.24 -22.48 4.30
N LYS A 30 -8.43 -21.97 4.62
CA LYS A 30 -9.57 -22.76 5.10
C LYS A 30 -10.70 -22.78 4.09
N LEU A 31 -10.39 -22.68 2.79
CA LEU A 31 -11.42 -22.59 1.74
C LEU A 31 -12.38 -23.79 1.73
N LYS A 32 -11.89 -24.99 2.09
CA LYS A 32 -12.73 -26.19 2.28
C LYS A 32 -13.74 -26.03 3.43
N GLU A 33 -13.46 -25.16 4.39
CA GLU A 33 -14.32 -24.80 5.52
C GLU A 33 -15.11 -23.51 5.24
N GLY A 34 -14.99 -22.92 4.05
CA GLY A 34 -15.76 -21.74 3.61
C GLY A 34 -15.18 -20.39 4.01
N TYR A 35 -13.96 -20.32 4.53
CA TYR A 35 -13.34 -19.04 4.92
C TYR A 35 -11.83 -19.06 4.69
N VAL A 36 -11.19 -17.90 4.86
CA VAL A 36 -9.75 -17.81 5.05
C VAL A 36 -9.46 -17.09 6.36
N LEU A 37 -8.37 -17.49 7.02
CA LEU A 37 -7.91 -16.81 8.22
C LEU A 37 -6.66 -16.01 7.88
N ILE A 38 -6.68 -14.72 8.21
CA ILE A 38 -5.62 -13.77 7.95
C ILE A 38 -4.95 -13.48 9.29
N LEU A 39 -3.76 -14.03 9.46
CA LEU A 39 -2.94 -13.85 10.66
C LEU A 39 -2.13 -12.56 10.55
N LYS A 40 -2.26 -11.70 11.56
CA LYS A 40 -1.42 -10.51 11.71
C LYS A 40 -0.15 -10.88 12.48
N ASN A 41 1.01 -10.53 11.92
CA ASN A 41 2.30 -10.75 12.57
C ASN A 41 2.59 -9.65 13.61
N SER A 42 1.73 -9.56 14.63
CA SER A 42 1.85 -8.65 15.77
C SER A 42 1.86 -9.47 17.06
N SER A 43 2.74 -9.11 17.99
CA SER A 43 2.70 -9.63 19.37
C SER A 43 1.50 -9.08 20.15
N ASP A 44 1.04 -7.89 19.81
CA ASP A 44 -0.15 -7.25 20.36
C ASP A 44 -1.36 -7.62 19.50
N LYS A 45 -2.08 -8.66 19.93
CA LYS A 45 -3.29 -9.16 19.27
C LYS A 45 -4.55 -8.36 19.63
N GLU A 46 -4.51 -7.57 20.70
CA GLU A 46 -5.61 -6.68 21.05
C GLU A 46 -5.72 -5.54 20.03
N LYS A 47 -4.59 -4.96 19.62
CA LYS A 47 -4.56 -3.91 18.59
C LYS A 47 -4.63 -4.45 17.16
N HIS A 48 -4.10 -5.65 16.95
CA HIS A 48 -4.02 -6.26 15.62
C HIS A 48 -4.58 -7.69 15.63
N PRO A 49 -5.91 -7.83 15.75
CA PRO A 49 -6.54 -9.14 15.79
C PRO A 49 -6.42 -9.86 14.46
N ASP A 50 -6.46 -11.19 14.52
CA ASP A 50 -6.56 -12.03 13.33
C ASP A 50 -7.97 -11.92 12.74
N VAL A 51 -8.06 -11.93 11.41
CA VAL A 51 -9.31 -11.68 10.71
C VAL A 51 -9.76 -12.94 9.98
N ARG A 52 -11.01 -13.33 10.14
CA ARG A 52 -11.64 -14.37 9.32
C ARG A 52 -12.47 -13.71 8.23
N VAL A 53 -12.25 -14.10 6.99
CA VAL A 53 -13.00 -13.61 5.84
C VAL A 53 -13.72 -14.78 5.20
N ASN A 54 -15.05 -14.69 5.06
CA ASN A 54 -15.83 -15.73 4.40
C ASN A 54 -15.46 -15.76 2.92
N VAL A 55 -15.36 -16.96 2.33
CA VAL A 55 -15.04 -17.13 0.91
C VAL A 55 -16.07 -16.46 0.00
N SER A 56 -17.33 -16.34 0.45
CA SER A 56 -18.37 -15.61 -0.29
C SER A 56 -18.02 -14.13 -0.49
N ASP A 57 -17.30 -13.56 0.47
CA ASP A 57 -17.04 -12.13 0.57
C ASP A 57 -15.70 -11.75 -0.06
N ILE A 58 -14.86 -12.74 -0.42
CA ILE A 58 -13.57 -12.50 -1.07
C ILE A 58 -13.83 -12.12 -2.53
N GLU A 59 -13.38 -10.92 -2.88
CA GLU A 59 -13.37 -10.40 -4.25
C GLU A 59 -12.09 -10.81 -4.97
N SER A 60 -10.95 -10.76 -4.28
CA SER A 60 -9.66 -11.11 -4.85
C SER A 60 -8.63 -11.51 -3.80
N LEU A 61 -7.66 -12.33 -4.23
CA LEU A 61 -6.58 -12.88 -3.41
C LEU A 61 -5.26 -12.74 -4.18
N TRP A 62 -4.30 -12.00 -3.63
CA TRP A 62 -3.00 -11.78 -4.26
C TRP A 62 -1.84 -12.27 -3.39
N SER A 63 -0.99 -13.13 -3.97
CA SER A 63 0.23 -13.60 -3.32
C SER A 63 1.30 -12.51 -3.34
N VAL A 64 1.82 -12.15 -2.17
CA VAL A 64 2.93 -11.20 -2.07
C VAL A 64 4.24 -11.95 -2.38
N LYS A 65 4.89 -11.59 -3.50
CA LYS A 65 6.18 -12.21 -3.92
C LYS A 65 7.39 -11.56 -3.28
N GLY A 66 7.27 -10.31 -2.86
CA GLY A 66 8.29 -9.55 -2.18
C GLY A 66 7.69 -8.30 -1.57
N TYR A 67 8.32 -7.81 -0.51
CA TYR A 67 7.99 -6.54 0.12
C TYR A 67 9.28 -5.94 0.65
N MET A 68 9.33 -4.62 0.73
CA MET A 68 10.44 -3.90 1.33
C MET A 68 9.88 -2.98 2.41
N PHE A 69 10.56 -2.95 3.56
CA PHE A 69 10.32 -1.92 4.56
C PHE A 69 11.18 -0.73 4.19
N LEU A 70 10.53 0.41 4.00
CA LEU A 70 11.22 1.68 3.86
C LEU A 70 11.16 2.37 5.22
N ASP A 71 12.30 2.79 5.73
CA ASP A 71 12.33 3.85 6.73
C ASP A 71 12.05 5.20 6.03
N GLU A 72 11.88 6.27 6.81
CA GLU A 72 11.65 7.62 6.25
C GLU A 72 12.72 7.99 5.20
N LYS A 73 13.97 7.54 5.38
CA LYS A 73 15.08 7.76 4.44
C LYS A 73 14.93 6.97 3.14
N GLY A 74 14.39 5.75 3.21
CA GLY A 74 14.10 4.90 2.06
C GLY A 74 12.94 5.41 1.21
N VAL A 75 11.95 6.06 1.82
CA VAL A 75 10.86 6.74 1.08
C VAL A 75 11.40 7.91 0.27
N HIS A 76 12.27 8.75 0.86
CA HIS A 76 12.91 9.87 0.17
C HIS A 76 13.82 9.47 -1.01
N GLN A 77 14.34 8.24 -1.04
CA GLN A 77 15.11 7.74 -2.19
C GLN A 77 14.21 7.35 -3.38
N LEU A 78 12.96 6.96 -3.14
CA LEU A 78 11.98 6.70 -4.20
C LEU A 78 11.37 7.99 -4.76
N GLU A 79 11.34 9.06 -3.96
CA GLU A 79 10.95 10.41 -4.42
C GLU A 79 11.89 10.96 -5.50
N GLY A 80 13.03 10.32 -5.81
CA GLY A 80 13.83 10.63 -7.00
C GLY A 80 13.09 10.47 -8.34
N VAL A 81 11.95 9.78 -8.35
CA VAL A 81 11.07 9.61 -9.54
C VAL A 81 9.93 10.65 -9.57
N ALA A 82 9.58 11.25 -8.43
CA ALA A 82 8.56 12.29 -8.33
C ALA A 82 9.24 13.62 -8.07
N THR A 83 9.30 14.51 -9.07
CA THR A 83 9.94 15.84 -8.94
C THR A 83 9.65 16.45 -7.56
N PRO A 84 10.66 16.62 -6.68
CA PRO A 84 10.41 17.02 -5.31
C PRO A 84 9.61 18.33 -5.28
N ILE A 85 8.61 18.42 -4.41
CA ILE A 85 7.77 19.63 -4.26
C ILE A 85 8.63 20.88 -4.08
N SER A 86 9.74 20.75 -3.36
CA SER A 86 10.76 21.80 -3.18
C SER A 86 11.36 22.32 -4.50
N THR A 87 11.48 21.48 -5.52
CA THR A 87 11.94 21.88 -6.87
C THR A 87 10.88 22.69 -7.59
N ILE A 88 9.60 22.31 -7.43
CA ILE A 88 8.45 23.05 -7.99
C ILE A 88 8.34 24.41 -7.29
N GLU A 89 8.44 24.46 -5.96
CA GLU A 89 8.42 25.70 -5.17
C GLU A 89 9.54 26.65 -5.56
N LYS A 90 10.76 26.13 -5.75
CA LYS A 90 11.91 26.95 -6.20
C LYS A 90 11.68 27.53 -7.59
N LYS A 91 11.16 26.74 -8.54
CA LYS A 91 10.81 27.23 -9.88
C LYS A 91 9.72 28.29 -9.82
N LEU A 92 8.68 28.08 -9.01
CA LEU A 92 7.59 29.04 -8.83
C LEU A 92 8.09 30.38 -8.26
N LYS A 93 8.96 30.33 -7.24
CA LYS A 93 9.56 31.52 -6.64
C LYS A 93 10.41 32.31 -7.64
N ASN A 94 11.19 31.62 -8.47
CA ASN A 94 11.98 32.26 -9.52
C ASN A 94 11.09 32.95 -10.56
N LEU A 95 10.02 32.27 -11.02
CA LEU A 95 9.06 32.85 -11.96
C LEU A 95 8.38 34.11 -11.39
N LEU A 96 7.96 34.08 -10.12
CA LEU A 96 7.38 35.25 -9.45
C LEU A 96 8.35 36.44 -9.40
N GLN A 97 9.63 36.18 -9.16
CA GLN A 97 10.66 37.22 -9.17
C GLN A 97 10.91 37.80 -10.58
N GLU A 98 10.84 36.98 -11.62
CA GLU A 98 10.95 37.44 -13.00
C GLU A 98 9.75 38.30 -13.41
N VAL A 99 8.53 37.90 -13.05
CA VAL A 99 7.31 38.68 -13.27
C VAL A 99 7.38 40.04 -12.55
N GLU A 100 7.87 40.07 -11.30
CA GLU A 100 8.12 41.30 -10.55
C GLU A 100 9.11 42.25 -11.27
N LYS A 101 10.19 41.70 -11.81
CA LYS A 101 11.19 42.48 -12.57
C LYS A 101 10.60 43.06 -13.86
N ILE A 102 9.85 42.25 -14.61
CA ILE A 102 9.17 42.69 -15.84
C ILE A 102 8.17 43.82 -15.51
N LYS A 103 7.36 43.66 -14.45
CA LYS A 103 6.40 44.66 -14.01
C LYS A 103 7.06 45.99 -13.63
N LYS A 104 8.25 45.95 -13.03
CA LYS A 104 9.05 47.15 -12.72
C LYS A 104 9.67 47.79 -13.96
N SER A 105 9.98 47.01 -15.01
CA SER A 105 10.55 47.53 -16.27
C SER A 105 9.52 48.16 -17.22
N ILE A 106 8.24 47.88 -17.01
CA ILE A 106 7.11 48.42 -17.81
C ILE A 106 6.55 49.73 -17.18
N ARG A 107 6.89 50.01 -15.91
CA ARG A 107 6.63 51.29 -15.24
C ARG A 107 7.75 52.27 -15.49
#